data_AF-A0A0R1FTE4-F1
#
_entry.id   AF-A0A0R1FTE4-F1
#
_cell.length_a   1.000
_cell.length_b   1.000
_cell.length_c   1.000
_cell.angle_alpha   90.00
_cell.angle_beta   90.00
_cell.angle_gamma   90.00
#
_symmetry.space_group_name_H-M   'P 1'
#
loop_
_entity.id
_entity.type
_entity.pdbx_description
1 polymer ?
#
loop_
_entity_poly.entity_id
_entity_poly.type
_entity_poly.pdbx_seq_one_letter_code
_entity_poly.pdbx_strand_id
1 'polypeptide(L)' 'MTKRFLSEHDIDFIERNINEEPEYVSYLKSKGFMSLPVVEADGIDSISGFRPDQLSQLA' A
#
# COMPACT_ATOMS: atom_id res chain seq x y z
N MET A 1 -4.17 3.68 -10.03
CA MET A 1 -3.34 4.90 -10.02
C MET A 1 -2.10 4.72 -9.14
N THR A 2 -2.21 4.17 -7.92
CA THR A 2 -1.05 3.85 -7.05
C THR A 2 0.01 2.96 -7.73
N LYS A 3 -0.41 1.84 -8.34
CA LYS A 3 0.52 0.91 -9.02
C LYS A 3 1.26 1.55 -10.18
N ARG A 4 0.57 2.40 -10.96
CA ARG A 4 1.18 3.13 -12.08
C ARG A 4 2.24 4.10 -11.58
N PHE A 5 1.96 4.82 -10.50
CA PHE A 5 2.93 5.71 -9.87
C PHE A 5 4.18 4.95 -9.41
N LEU A 6 4.01 3.84 -8.70
CA LEU A 6 5.14 3.02 -8.24
C LEU A 6 5.97 2.48 -9.42
N SER A 7 5.32 1.97 -10.47
CA SER A 7 6.01 1.52 -11.69
C SER A 7 6.68 2.65 -12.48
N GLU A 8 6.09 3.84 -12.54
CA GLU A 8 6.68 5.00 -13.23
C GLU A 8 7.91 5.54 -12.50
N HIS A 9 7.99 5.32 -11.19
CA HIS A 9 9.11 5.73 -10.35
C HIS A 9 10.13 4.61 -10.11
N ASP A 10 10.05 3.47 -10.83
CA ASP A 10 10.94 2.30 -10.66
C ASP A 10 11.00 1.79 -9.20
N ILE A 11 9.90 1.94 -8.47
CA ILE A 11 9.78 1.49 -7.09
C ILE A 11 9.30 0.04 -7.10
N ASP A 12 10.11 -0.88 -6.58
CA ASP A 12 9.71 -2.27 -6.39
C ASP A 12 8.53 -2.35 -5.40
N PHE A 13 7.41 -2.91 -5.86
CA PHE A 13 6.24 -3.14 -5.01
C PHE A 13 5.69 -4.55 -5.21
N ILE A 14 5.16 -5.11 -4.13
CA ILE A 14 4.46 -6.39 -4.16
C ILE A 14 2.96 -6.11 -4.02
N GLU A 15 2.20 -6.48 -5.04
CA GLU A 15 0.75 -6.46 -4.93
C GLU A 15 0.28 -7.66 -4.11
N ARG A 16 -0.42 -7.38 -3.00
CA ARG A 16 -1.12 -8.39 -2.21
C ARG A 16 -2.62 -8.14 -2.29
N ASN A 17 -3.35 -9.04 -2.93
CA ASN A 17 -4.79 -8.90 -3.09
C ASN A 17 -5.50 -9.60 -1.94
N ILE A 18 -6.14 -8.82 -1.06
CA ILE A 18 -6.88 -9.35 0.08
C ILE A 18 -8.07 -10.25 -0.30
N ASN A 19 -8.53 -10.22 -1.56
CA ASN A 19 -9.56 -11.13 -2.05
C ASN A 19 -9.02 -12.54 -2.32
N GLU A 20 -7.74 -12.64 -2.69
CA GLU A 20 -7.06 -13.91 -2.93
C GLU A 20 -6.42 -14.42 -1.63
N GLU A 21 -5.88 -13.51 -0.82
CA GLU A 21 -5.18 -13.78 0.43
C GLU A 21 -5.91 -13.13 1.62
N PRO A 22 -6.99 -13.76 2.13
CA PRO A 22 -7.81 -13.21 3.21
C PRO A 22 -7.06 -13.06 4.54
N GLU A 23 -5.90 -13.71 4.69
CA GLU A 23 -5.00 -13.54 5.84
C GLU A 23 -4.56 -12.08 6.02
N TYR A 24 -4.38 -11.33 4.92
CA TYR A 24 -4.03 -9.93 5.00
C TYR A 24 -5.19 -9.06 5.48
N VAL A 25 -6.44 -9.49 5.36
CA VAL A 25 -7.59 -8.76 5.93
C VAL A 25 -7.45 -8.70 7.44
N SER A 26 -7.09 -9.82 8.07
CA SER A 26 -6.86 -9.90 9.52
C SER A 26 -5.65 -9.05 9.94
N TYR A 27 -4.59 -9.06 9.14
CA TYR A 27 -3.41 -8.20 9.35
C TYR A 27 -3.74 -6.71 9.25
N LEU A 28 -4.49 -6.29 8.23
CA LEU A 28 -4.90 -4.89 8.06
C LEU A 28 -5.81 -4.43 9.20
N LYS A 29 -6.75 -5.29 9.62
CA LYS A 29 -7.63 -5.03 10.77
C LYS A 29 -6.85 -4.93 12.08
N SER A 30 -5.85 -5.79 12.32
CA SER A 30 -5.04 -5.73 13.54
C SER A 30 -4.19 -4.45 13.60
N LYS A 31 -3.74 -3.95 12.45
CA LYS A 31 -3.09 -2.63 12.32
C LYS A 31 -4.05 -1.44 12.38
N GLY A 32 -5.37 -1.67 12.40
CA GLY A 32 -6.37 -0.60 12.48
C GLY A 32 -6.68 0.09 11.15
N PHE A 33 -6.24 -0.49 10.02
CA PHE A 33 -6.59 0.05 8.71
C PHE A 33 -8.06 -0.26 8.37
N MET A 34 -8.82 0.80 8.10
CA MET A 34 -10.24 0.74 7.76
C MET A 34 -10.50 1.04 6.27
N SER A 35 -9.45 1.33 5.50
CA SER A 35 -9.57 1.81 4.12
C SER A 35 -8.50 1.20 3.22
N LEU A 36 -8.92 0.82 2.02
CA LEU A 36 -8.07 0.27 0.96
C LEU A 36 -7.96 1.30 -0.17
N PRO A 37 -6.87 1.27 -0.98
CA PRO A 37 -5.70 0.38 -0.88
C PRO A 37 -4.78 0.76 0.28
N VAL A 38 -4.05 -0.21 0.86
CA VAL A 38 -3.00 0.06 1.85
C VAL A 38 -1.64 -0.20 1.19
N VAL A 39 -0.72 0.75 1.33
CA VAL A 39 0.65 0.65 0.84
C VAL A 39 1.56 0.66 2.06
N GLU A 40 2.31 -0.42 2.24
CA GLU A 40 3.37 -0.48 3.24
C GLU A 40 4.70 -0.47 2.49
N ALA A 41 5.62 0.36 2.96
CA ALA A 41 6.97 0.43 2.41
C ALA A 41 7.97 0.63 3.55
N ASP A 42 9.15 0.05 3.40
CA ASP A 42 10.20 0.14 4.40
C ASP A 42 10.72 1.58 4.48
N GLY A 43 10.68 2.16 5.68
CA GLY A 43 11.15 3.51 5.95
C GLY A 43 10.10 4.62 5.92
N ILE A 44 8.84 4.30 5.60
CA ILE A 44 7.72 5.23 5.72
C ILE A 44 6.56 4.62 6.50
N ASP A 45 5.69 5.48 7.04
CA ASP A 45 4.44 5.03 7.65
C ASP A 45 3.53 4.41 6.60
N SER A 46 2.89 3.30 6.97
CA SER A 46 1.89 2.61 6.16
C SER A 46 0.79 3.58 5.71
N ILE A 47 0.63 3.71 4.39
CA ILE A 47 -0.30 4.62 3.76
C ILE A 47 -1.62 3.89 3.56
N SER A 48 -2.70 4.38 4.18
CA SER A 48 -4.05 3.91 3.89
C SER A 48 -4.77 4.85 2.92
N GLY A 49 -5.29 4.29 1.83
CA GLY A 49 -5.95 5.01 0.74
C GLY A 49 -4.99 5.44 -0.38
N PHE A 50 -5.55 6.11 -1.39
CA PHE A 50 -4.74 6.69 -2.46
C PHE A 50 -4.25 8.08 -2.05
N ARG A 51 -2.97 8.17 -1.62
CA ARG A 51 -2.33 9.42 -1.19
C ARG A 51 -1.11 9.72 -2.07
N PRO A 52 -1.28 10.52 -3.15
CA PRO A 52 -0.17 10.84 -4.06
C PRO A 52 0.97 11.56 -3.32
N ASP A 53 0.68 12.43 -2.37
CA ASP A 53 1.70 13.17 -1.61
C ASP A 53 2.67 12.25 -0.84
N GLN A 54 2.17 11.14 -0.29
CA GLN A 54 2.99 10.16 0.43
C GLN A 54 3.66 9.18 -0.53
N LEU A 55 3.02 8.84 -1.65
CA LEU A 55 3.66 8.05 -2.70
C LEU A 55 4.86 8.78 -3.29
N SER A 56 4.79 10.10 -3.46
CA SER A 56 5.93 10.92 -3.89
C SER A 56 7.11 10.92 -2.91
N GLN A 57 6.95 10.46 -1.66
CA GLN A 57 8.09 10.28 -0.75
C GLN A 57 8.85 8.96 -1.00
N LEU A 58 8.26 8.03 -1.75
CA LEU A 58 8.89 6.77 -2.13
C LEU A 58 9.75 6.89 -3.41
N ALA A 59 9.59 7.98 -4.14
CA ALA A 59 10.33 8.31 -5.36
C ALA A 59 11.54 9.20 -5.06
#